data_AF-M5TX79-F1
#
_entry.id   AF-M5TX79-F1
#
_cell.length_a   1.000
_cell.length_b   1.000
_cell.length_c   1.000
_cell.angle_alpha   90.00
_cell.angle_beta   90.00
_cell.angle_gamma   90.00
#
_symmetry.space_group_name_H-M   'P 1'
#
loop_
_entity.id
_entity.type
_entity.pdbx_description
1 polymer ?
#
loop_
_entity_poly.entity_id
_entity_poly.type
_entity_poly.pdbx_seq_one_letter_code
_entity_poly.pdbx_strand_id
1 'polypeptide(L)'
;TLTGEARSGDDEGNNFDPNNRQYFGFANYDVDRKHILPWHVLKHEPASDTYLSQQLNPGDTVIHLDDATGWQNAGLPHQRTLAWYGYTNNQGDTYDDYTYTRNVDFRPDTGAWAAGAVDQHANTITLIEPWSGQTIAAGTAVRNATSGSTFNYAALAGTVPDTWTTFDAVLTGEGTASPTQFRPGTAFIKPIILTNRQPAGGPTNQIQW
;
A
#
# COMPACT_ATOMS: atom_id res chain seq x y z
N THR A 1 -18.80 9.45 -8.34
CA THR A 1 -18.58 8.50 -9.46
C THR A 1 -17.35 8.89 -10.22
N LEU A 2 -16.53 7.93 -10.61
CA LEU A 2 -15.40 8.11 -11.53
C LEU A 2 -15.81 7.49 -12.87
N THR A 3 -15.71 8.21 -13.98
CA THR A 3 -16.15 7.74 -15.30
C THR A 3 -15.24 8.27 -16.41
N GLY A 4 -15.10 7.51 -17.48
CA GLY A 4 -14.29 7.85 -18.64
C GLY A 4 -14.53 6.86 -19.78
N GLU A 5 -14.12 7.25 -20.98
CA GLU A 5 -14.19 6.39 -22.17
C GLU A 5 -12.78 6.00 -22.60
N ALA A 6 -12.62 4.75 -23.02
CA ALA A 6 -11.35 4.26 -23.54
C ALA A 6 -11.59 3.36 -24.76
N ARG A 7 -10.58 3.34 -25.62
CA ARG A 7 -10.47 2.50 -26.82
C ARG A 7 -9.00 2.05 -26.95
N SER A 8 -8.78 0.85 -27.48
CA SER A 8 -7.46 0.40 -27.98
C SER A 8 -7.38 0.60 -29.49
N GLY A 9 -6.18 0.63 -30.07
CA GLY A 9 -6.00 0.82 -31.51
C GLY A 9 -5.80 2.28 -31.91
N ASP A 10 -5.40 2.46 -33.15
CA ASP A 10 -5.36 3.77 -33.82
C ASP A 10 -6.76 4.20 -34.30
N ASP A 11 -6.84 5.36 -34.95
CA ASP A 11 -8.11 5.89 -35.45
C ASP A 11 -8.76 4.99 -36.51
N GLU A 12 -7.99 4.15 -37.20
CA GLU A 12 -8.44 3.21 -38.23
C GLU A 12 -8.89 1.85 -37.66
N GLY A 13 -8.68 1.61 -36.36
CA GLY A 13 -8.99 0.32 -35.72
C GLY A 13 -7.94 -0.76 -35.97
N ASN A 14 -6.71 -0.33 -36.18
CA ASN A 14 -5.56 -1.20 -36.38
C ASN A 14 -4.50 -0.94 -35.29
N ASN A 15 -3.40 -1.70 -35.33
CA ASN A 15 -2.19 -1.44 -34.55
C ASN A 15 -2.37 -1.43 -33.02
N PHE A 16 -2.90 -2.51 -32.45
CA PHE A 16 -2.86 -2.74 -31.00
C PHE A 16 -2.58 -4.20 -30.62
N ASP A 17 -1.86 -4.40 -29.52
CA ASP A 17 -1.84 -5.69 -28.83
C ASP A 17 -3.11 -5.86 -27.95
N PRO A 18 -3.96 -6.87 -28.22
CA PRO A 18 -5.17 -7.12 -27.42
C PRO A 18 -4.88 -7.51 -25.97
N ASN A 19 -3.64 -7.86 -25.64
CA ASN A 19 -3.21 -8.18 -24.28
C ASN A 19 -2.77 -6.95 -23.48
N ASN A 20 -2.65 -5.79 -24.12
CA ASN A 20 -2.29 -4.56 -23.42
C ASN A 20 -3.42 -4.12 -22.51
N ARG A 21 -3.01 -3.64 -21.34
CA ARG A 21 -3.91 -3.26 -20.26
C ARG A 21 -3.91 -1.76 -20.11
N GLN A 22 -5.09 -1.24 -19.81
CA GLN A 22 -5.28 0.12 -19.35
C GLN A 22 -5.80 0.09 -17.91
N TYR A 23 -5.55 1.17 -17.19
CA TYR A 23 -6.01 1.31 -15.81
C TYR A 23 -6.56 2.71 -15.61
N PHE A 24 -7.68 2.80 -14.91
CA PHE A 24 -8.34 4.05 -14.56
C PHE A 24 -8.84 3.97 -13.12
N GLY A 25 -8.44 4.96 -12.34
CA GLY A 25 -8.64 4.93 -10.91
C GLY A 25 -8.26 6.24 -10.23
N PHE A 26 -7.85 6.15 -8.98
CA PHE A 26 -7.43 7.30 -8.20
C PHE A 26 -6.31 6.99 -7.19
N ALA A 27 -5.56 8.03 -6.85
CA ALA A 27 -4.64 8.07 -5.73
C ALA A 27 -5.28 8.79 -4.54
N ASN A 28 -5.00 8.33 -3.32
CA ASN A 28 -5.55 8.87 -2.08
C ASN A 28 -4.55 9.79 -1.40
N TYR A 29 -4.98 10.94 -0.89
CA TYR A 29 -4.11 11.89 -0.19
C TYR A 29 -4.75 12.29 1.14
N ASP A 30 -3.90 12.43 2.16
CA ASP A 30 -4.33 12.91 3.48
C ASP A 30 -4.62 14.42 3.47
N VAL A 31 -5.05 14.96 4.61
CA VAL A 31 -5.35 16.40 4.77
C VAL A 31 -4.12 17.29 4.53
N ASP A 32 -2.92 16.76 4.71
CA ASP A 32 -1.65 17.42 4.43
C ASP A 32 -1.24 17.31 2.96
N ARG A 33 -2.10 16.76 2.10
CA ARG A 33 -1.86 16.48 0.66
C ARG A 33 -0.71 15.53 0.40
N LYS A 34 -0.37 14.67 1.36
CA LYS A 34 0.64 13.63 1.17
C LYS A 34 -0.04 12.35 0.68
N HIS A 35 0.58 11.65 -0.26
CA HIS A 35 0.04 10.41 -0.83
C HIS A 35 -0.06 9.30 0.24
N ILE A 36 -1.22 8.65 0.33
CA ILE A 36 -1.48 7.50 1.20
C ILE A 36 -1.11 6.23 0.45
N LEU A 37 0.09 5.71 0.74
CA LEU A 37 0.66 4.50 0.17
C LEU A 37 0.19 3.24 0.91
N PRO A 38 0.32 2.04 0.31
CA PRO A 38 -0.24 0.81 0.86
C PRO A 38 0.24 0.50 2.27
N TRP A 39 1.52 0.67 2.54
CA TRP A 39 2.11 0.39 3.87
C TRP A 39 1.67 1.38 4.97
N HIS A 40 0.93 2.44 4.63
CA HIS A 40 0.30 3.32 5.62
C HIS A 40 -1.04 2.80 6.15
N VAL A 41 -1.65 1.80 5.49
CA VAL A 41 -3.02 1.33 5.78
C VAL A 41 -3.18 -0.19 5.72
N LEU A 42 -2.37 -0.91 4.94
CA LEU A 42 -2.49 -2.34 4.77
C LEU A 42 -1.82 -3.09 5.92
N LYS A 43 -2.47 -4.20 6.30
CA LYS A 43 -1.92 -5.22 7.19
C LYS A 43 -1.49 -6.43 6.37
N HIS A 44 -0.40 -7.07 6.77
CA HIS A 44 -0.18 -8.44 6.34
C HIS A 44 -1.26 -9.34 6.96
N GLU A 45 -2.20 -9.81 6.14
CA GLU A 45 -3.44 -10.48 6.57
C GLU A 45 -3.34 -11.44 7.78
N PRO A 46 -2.38 -12.39 7.83
CA PRO A 46 -2.32 -13.32 8.96
C PRO A 46 -1.83 -12.69 10.27
N ALA A 47 -1.23 -11.50 10.24
CA ALA A 47 -0.64 -10.88 11.42
C ALA A 47 -1.70 -10.33 12.37
N SER A 48 -1.52 -10.60 13.67
CA SER A 48 -2.23 -9.91 14.73
C SER A 48 -1.81 -8.43 14.79
N ASP A 49 -2.80 -7.56 14.95
CA ASP A 49 -2.56 -6.20 15.46
C ASP A 49 -2.20 -6.29 16.95
N THR A 50 -1.20 -5.54 17.38
CA THR A 50 -0.59 -5.72 18.71
C THR A 50 0.05 -4.43 19.20
N TYR A 51 0.59 -4.45 20.42
CA TYR A 51 1.31 -3.32 21.01
C TYR A 51 2.77 -3.67 21.24
N LEU A 52 3.62 -2.65 21.36
CA LEU A 52 4.96 -2.83 21.88
C LEU A 52 4.89 -3.22 23.36
N SER A 53 5.47 -4.36 23.74
CA SER A 53 5.55 -4.77 25.14
C SER A 53 6.70 -4.09 25.89
N GLN A 54 7.64 -3.48 25.16
CA GLN A 54 8.74 -2.67 25.70
C GLN A 54 8.98 -1.43 24.83
N GLN A 55 9.60 -0.41 25.43
CA GLN A 55 10.03 0.78 24.69
C GLN A 55 11.10 0.40 23.65
N LEU A 56 10.94 0.88 22.42
CA LEU A 56 11.92 0.70 21.34
C LEU A 56 12.74 1.99 21.21
N ASN A 57 14.05 1.93 21.46
CA ASN A 57 14.98 3.05 21.44
C ASN A 57 15.94 3.00 20.25
N PRO A 58 16.47 4.15 19.80
CA PRO A 58 17.55 4.17 18.83
C PRO A 58 18.71 3.26 19.26
N GLY A 59 19.13 2.35 18.40
CA GLY A 59 20.18 1.36 18.67
C GLY A 59 19.67 -0.02 19.11
N ASP A 60 18.40 -0.17 19.47
CA ASP A 60 17.84 -1.47 19.82
C ASP A 60 17.82 -2.40 18.60
N THR A 61 18.13 -3.68 18.81
CA THR A 61 18.18 -4.68 17.73
C THR A 61 16.98 -5.63 17.75
N VAL A 62 16.14 -5.55 18.77
CA VAL A 62 14.98 -6.42 18.96
C VAL A 62 13.75 -5.58 19.24
N ILE A 63 12.66 -5.86 18.51
CA ILE A 63 11.33 -5.35 18.83
C ILE A 63 10.65 -6.39 19.74
N HIS A 64 10.08 -5.91 20.84
CA HIS A 64 9.28 -6.74 21.75
C HIS A 64 7.79 -6.40 21.58
N LEU A 65 6.98 -7.41 21.30
CA LEU A 65 5.54 -7.32 21.04
C LEU A 65 4.74 -8.01 22.14
N ASP A 66 3.47 -7.66 22.27
CA ASP A 66 2.52 -8.43 23.08
C ASP A 66 2.08 -9.72 22.36
N ASP A 67 1.96 -9.68 21.02
CA ASP A 67 1.56 -10.80 20.18
C ASP A 67 2.22 -10.71 18.79
N ALA A 68 3.10 -11.66 18.47
CA ALA A 68 3.74 -11.78 17.15
C ALA A 68 3.05 -12.80 16.22
N THR A 69 1.86 -13.31 16.59
CA THR A 69 1.13 -14.32 15.80
C THR A 69 0.92 -13.86 14.37
N GLY A 70 1.31 -14.71 13.42
CA GLY A 70 1.13 -14.48 11.98
C GLY A 70 1.91 -13.31 11.38
N TRP A 71 2.79 -12.65 12.14
CA TRP A 71 3.70 -11.65 11.60
C TRP A 71 4.60 -12.25 10.52
N GLN A 72 4.89 -11.47 9.48
CA GLN A 72 5.58 -11.99 8.30
C GLN A 72 7.00 -12.47 8.65
N ASN A 73 7.22 -13.78 8.58
CA ASN A 73 8.50 -14.41 8.89
C ASN A 73 9.20 -15.00 7.64
N ALA A 74 8.67 -14.71 6.45
CA ALA A 74 9.20 -15.16 5.16
C ALA A 74 8.93 -14.12 4.06
N GLY A 75 8.84 -14.56 2.81
CA GLY A 75 8.32 -13.77 1.68
C GLY A 75 9.18 -12.58 1.26
N LEU A 76 8.53 -11.59 0.64
CA LEU A 76 9.20 -10.45 0.02
C LEU A 76 9.51 -9.35 1.05
N PRO A 77 10.61 -8.60 0.90
CA PRO A 77 11.02 -7.54 1.84
C PRO A 77 9.95 -6.52 2.19
N HIS A 78 9.17 -6.06 1.22
CA HIS A 78 8.10 -5.08 1.43
C HIS A 78 6.89 -5.60 2.23
N GLN A 79 6.87 -6.88 2.61
CA GLN A 79 5.90 -7.47 3.53
C GLN A 79 6.42 -7.50 4.97
N ARG A 80 7.68 -7.12 5.20
CA ARG A 80 8.34 -7.05 6.51
C ARG A 80 8.54 -5.60 6.91
N THR A 81 7.42 -4.90 7.09
CA THR A 81 7.36 -3.47 7.41
C THR A 81 6.77 -3.28 8.80
N LEU A 82 7.41 -2.46 9.63
CA LEU A 82 6.83 -2.03 10.90
C LEU A 82 6.02 -0.75 10.66
N ALA A 83 4.78 -0.71 11.14
CA ALA A 83 4.02 0.53 11.31
C ALA A 83 3.67 0.72 12.79
N TRP A 84 3.67 1.97 13.26
CA TRP A 84 3.21 2.33 14.60
C TRP A 84 2.17 3.46 14.53
N TYR A 85 1.24 3.50 15.48
CA TYR A 85 0.12 4.45 15.45
C TYR A 85 0.34 5.65 16.37
N GLY A 86 -0.65 6.55 16.42
CA GLY A 86 -0.50 7.89 17.01
C GLY A 86 0.06 8.94 16.04
N TYR A 87 -0.13 8.78 14.73
CA TYR A 87 0.22 9.82 13.76
C TYR A 87 -0.75 11.00 13.87
N THR A 88 -0.19 12.19 14.05
CA THR A 88 -0.92 13.47 14.09
C THR A 88 -0.65 14.26 12.82
N ASN A 89 -1.71 14.76 12.17
CA ASN A 89 -1.59 15.62 10.99
C ASN A 89 -1.11 17.05 11.35
N ASN A 90 -0.89 17.91 10.36
CA ASN A 90 -0.46 19.29 10.63
C ASN A 90 -1.54 20.18 11.27
N GLN A 91 -2.79 19.70 11.38
CA GLN A 91 -3.90 20.40 12.04
C GLN A 91 -4.04 20.00 13.52
N GLY A 92 -3.30 18.98 13.97
CA GLY A 92 -3.35 18.48 15.35
C GLY A 92 -4.28 17.29 15.57
N ASP A 93 -4.90 16.74 14.53
CA ASP A 93 -5.74 15.54 14.68
C ASP A 93 -4.91 14.27 14.61
N THR A 94 -5.08 13.41 15.61
CA THR A 94 -4.46 12.08 15.67
C THR A 94 -5.43 11.04 15.13
N TYR A 95 -4.95 10.20 14.23
CA TYR A 95 -5.74 9.10 13.67
C TYR A 95 -5.84 7.92 14.63
N ASP A 96 -6.99 7.26 14.64
CA ASP A 96 -7.25 6.07 15.44
C ASP A 96 -6.26 4.95 15.09
N ASP A 97 -5.88 4.16 16.09
CA ASP A 97 -5.02 3.00 15.92
C ASP A 97 -5.62 2.04 14.87
N TYR A 98 -4.74 1.40 14.10
CA TYR A 98 -5.09 0.39 13.11
C TYR A 98 -5.86 0.90 11.86
N THR A 99 -6.05 2.23 11.74
CA THR A 99 -6.70 2.86 10.58
C THR A 99 -5.68 3.40 9.55
N TYR A 100 -4.98 4.48 9.89
CA TYR A 100 -4.04 5.19 9.03
C TYR A 100 -2.85 5.71 9.85
N THR A 101 -1.64 5.53 9.32
CA THR A 101 -0.44 6.11 9.91
C THR A 101 0.63 6.40 8.86
N ARG A 102 1.45 7.43 9.07
CA ARG A 102 2.68 7.67 8.30
C ARG A 102 3.94 7.17 8.98
N ASN A 103 3.79 6.70 10.20
CA ASN A 103 4.86 6.21 11.04
C ASN A 103 5.17 4.77 10.62
N VAL A 104 6.14 4.62 9.72
CA VAL A 104 6.51 3.34 9.10
C VAL A 104 8.02 3.20 8.94
N ASP A 105 8.53 1.99 9.16
CA ASP A 105 9.87 1.56 8.71
C ASP A 105 9.73 0.66 7.49
N PHE A 106 9.61 1.31 6.33
CA PHE A 106 9.42 0.65 5.04
C PHE A 106 10.74 0.57 4.28
N ARG A 107 11.28 -0.65 4.17
CA ARG A 107 12.53 -0.95 3.45
C ARG A 107 12.22 -1.92 2.30
N PRO A 108 11.94 -1.43 1.08
CA PRO A 108 11.40 -2.26 -0.01
C PRO A 108 12.35 -3.35 -0.50
N ASP A 109 13.65 -3.21 -0.26
CA ASP A 109 14.68 -4.12 -0.77
C ASP A 109 15.17 -5.12 0.29
N THR A 110 15.10 -4.77 1.58
CA THR A 110 15.63 -5.58 2.69
C THR A 110 14.56 -6.03 3.69
N GLY A 111 13.56 -5.19 3.94
CA GLY A 111 12.62 -5.30 5.05
C GLY A 111 13.23 -4.74 6.34
N ALA A 112 12.41 -4.47 7.35
CA ALA A 112 12.89 -4.05 8.68
C ALA A 112 13.58 -5.22 9.42
N TRP A 113 13.17 -6.46 9.13
CA TRP A 113 13.78 -7.69 9.62
C TRP A 113 13.96 -8.73 8.50
N ALA A 114 14.77 -9.76 8.76
CA ALA A 114 15.04 -10.85 7.82
C ALA A 114 13.96 -11.96 7.91
N ALA A 115 13.86 -12.80 6.87
CA ALA A 115 13.08 -14.02 6.99
C ALA A 115 13.64 -14.91 8.12
N GLY A 116 12.79 -15.49 8.96
CA GLY A 116 13.15 -16.28 10.13
C GLY A 116 13.45 -15.46 11.40
N ALA A 117 13.38 -14.12 11.35
CA ALA A 117 13.72 -13.26 12.48
C ALA A 117 12.57 -13.01 13.48
N VAL A 118 11.35 -13.47 13.19
CA VAL A 118 10.20 -13.39 14.10
C VAL A 118 10.16 -14.64 14.97
N ASP A 119 10.22 -14.45 16.29
CA ASP A 119 9.96 -15.49 17.29
C ASP A 119 8.54 -15.30 17.84
N GLN A 120 7.62 -16.17 17.41
CA GLN A 120 6.21 -16.13 17.83
C GLN A 120 5.98 -16.68 19.23
N HIS A 121 6.96 -17.35 19.84
CA HIS A 121 6.86 -17.82 21.21
C HIS A 121 7.36 -16.76 22.19
N ALA A 122 8.45 -16.07 21.86
CA ALA A 122 8.99 -14.97 22.65
C ALA A 122 8.31 -13.62 22.36
N ASN A 123 7.47 -13.54 21.32
CA ASN A 123 6.88 -12.31 20.79
C ASN A 123 7.93 -11.25 20.47
N THR A 124 8.98 -11.65 19.75
CA THR A 124 10.08 -10.74 19.39
C THR A 124 10.40 -10.78 17.90
N ILE A 125 11.03 -9.70 17.43
CA ILE A 125 11.53 -9.58 16.06
C ILE A 125 12.94 -9.04 16.10
N THR A 126 13.90 -9.78 15.55
CA THR A 126 15.27 -9.30 15.39
C THR A 126 15.38 -8.44 14.13
N LEU A 127 15.79 -7.18 14.28
CA LEU A 127 15.97 -6.24 13.18
C LEU A 127 17.21 -6.57 12.34
N ILE A 128 17.18 -6.25 11.04
CA ILE A 128 18.38 -6.39 10.17
C ILE A 128 19.45 -5.36 10.57
N GLU A 129 19.03 -4.17 10.94
CA GLU A 129 19.88 -3.09 11.44
C GLU A 129 19.32 -2.57 12.76
N PRO A 130 20.18 -2.07 13.67
CA PRO A 130 19.71 -1.38 14.87
C PRO A 130 18.67 -0.30 14.52
N TRP A 131 17.64 -0.18 15.36
CA TRP A 131 16.57 0.79 15.18
C TRP A 131 17.16 2.20 15.06
N SER A 132 16.86 2.88 13.95
CA SER A 132 17.36 4.23 13.66
C SER A 132 16.30 5.31 13.84
N GLY A 133 15.05 4.90 14.08
CA GLY A 133 13.93 5.82 14.29
C GLY A 133 13.91 6.43 15.69
N GLN A 134 12.89 7.24 15.96
CA GLN A 134 12.65 7.83 17.27
C GLN A 134 12.34 6.77 18.35
N THR A 135 12.48 7.13 19.62
CA THR A 135 11.97 6.29 20.71
C THR A 135 10.46 6.12 20.58
N ILE A 136 10.00 4.87 20.65
CA ILE A 136 8.57 4.51 20.66
C ILE A 136 8.27 3.88 22.03
N ALA A 137 7.33 4.46 22.77
CA ALA A 137 6.99 4.01 24.12
C ALA A 137 6.36 2.60 24.13
N ALA A 138 6.55 1.85 25.23
CA ALA A 138 5.78 0.65 25.50
C ALA A 138 4.27 0.97 25.51
N GLY A 139 3.45 0.03 25.07
CA GLY A 139 2.00 0.21 24.90
C GLY A 139 1.61 0.96 23.62
N THR A 140 2.56 1.36 22.76
CA THR A 140 2.23 1.93 21.45
C THR A 140 1.69 0.83 20.53
N ALA A 141 0.54 1.09 19.88
CA ALA A 141 -0.01 0.19 18.87
C ALA A 141 0.92 0.06 17.67
N VAL A 142 1.13 -1.17 17.21
CA VAL A 142 1.99 -1.51 16.08
C VAL A 142 1.37 -2.60 15.22
N ARG A 143 1.78 -2.61 13.94
CA ARG A 143 1.27 -3.55 12.95
C ARG A 143 2.39 -4.06 12.05
N ASN A 144 2.26 -5.30 11.64
CA ASN A 144 2.93 -5.82 10.45
C ASN A 144 2.31 -5.22 9.19
N ALA A 145 2.85 -4.09 8.73
CA ALA A 145 2.38 -3.45 7.51
C ALA A 145 2.92 -4.19 6.28
N THR A 146 2.25 -3.99 5.14
CA THR A 146 2.68 -4.58 3.87
C THR A 146 2.48 -3.62 2.71
N SER A 147 3.23 -3.84 1.63
CA SER A 147 2.95 -3.20 0.34
C SER A 147 1.82 -3.91 -0.42
N GLY A 148 1.32 -3.24 -1.46
CA GLY A 148 0.25 -3.67 -2.34
C GLY A 148 0.08 -2.71 -3.51
N SER A 149 -1.09 -2.69 -4.14
CA SER A 149 -1.40 -1.75 -5.22
C SER A 149 -1.28 -0.31 -4.74
N THR A 150 -0.40 0.50 -5.33
CA THR A 150 -0.22 1.90 -4.95
C THR A 150 -1.51 2.72 -5.09
N PHE A 151 -2.30 2.38 -6.10
CA PHE A 151 -3.51 3.11 -6.47
C PHE A 151 -4.76 2.23 -6.45
N ASN A 152 -5.92 2.87 -6.40
CA ASN A 152 -7.24 2.24 -6.45
C ASN A 152 -7.76 2.31 -7.89
N TYR A 153 -7.57 1.23 -8.66
CA TYR A 153 -8.01 1.12 -10.05
C TYR A 153 -9.50 0.73 -10.12
N ALA A 154 -10.35 1.67 -9.73
CA ALA A 154 -11.78 1.44 -9.51
C ALA A 154 -12.56 1.14 -10.79
N ALA A 155 -12.30 1.91 -11.85
CA ALA A 155 -13.14 1.91 -13.06
C ALA A 155 -12.59 1.00 -14.16
N LEU A 156 -11.26 0.83 -14.24
CA LEU A 156 -10.63 -0.02 -15.25
C LEU A 156 -9.33 -0.60 -14.72
N ALA A 157 -9.15 -1.91 -14.89
CA ALA A 157 -7.91 -2.64 -14.64
C ALA A 157 -7.84 -3.87 -15.55
N GLY A 158 -7.65 -3.66 -16.85
CA GLY A 158 -7.78 -4.77 -17.80
C GLY A 158 -7.55 -4.37 -19.25
N THR A 159 -7.87 -5.29 -20.15
CA THR A 159 -7.86 -5.06 -21.59
C THR A 159 -9.01 -4.13 -21.98
N VAL A 160 -8.79 -3.34 -23.04
CA VAL A 160 -9.79 -2.40 -23.59
C VAL A 160 -10.05 -2.77 -25.04
N PRO A 161 -11.32 -2.86 -25.48
CA PRO A 161 -11.63 -3.20 -26.87
C PRO A 161 -11.23 -2.07 -27.83
N ASP A 162 -11.15 -2.39 -29.12
CA ASP A 162 -11.03 -1.41 -30.20
C ASP A 162 -12.40 -0.82 -30.58
N THR A 163 -13.14 -0.42 -29.56
CA THR A 163 -14.38 0.35 -29.65
C THR A 163 -14.46 1.25 -28.43
N TRP A 164 -14.94 2.49 -28.62
CA TRP A 164 -15.17 3.39 -27.49
C TRP A 164 -16.11 2.74 -26.48
N THR A 165 -15.58 2.54 -25.27
CA THR A 165 -16.28 1.87 -24.19
C THR A 165 -16.22 2.74 -22.95
N THR A 166 -17.38 2.95 -22.32
CA THR A 166 -17.48 3.64 -21.05
C THR A 166 -17.06 2.72 -19.92
N PHE A 167 -16.16 3.20 -19.07
CA PHE A 167 -15.75 2.57 -17.84
C PHE A 167 -16.09 3.50 -16.69
N ASP A 168 -16.77 2.99 -15.67
CA ASP A 168 -17.13 3.77 -14.49
C ASP A 168 -17.05 2.97 -13.19
N ALA A 169 -16.97 3.70 -12.09
CA ALA A 169 -17.05 3.17 -10.75
C ALA A 169 -17.72 4.16 -9.80
N VAL A 170 -18.59 3.63 -8.94
CA VAL A 170 -19.09 4.36 -7.77
C VAL A 170 -18.06 4.23 -6.65
N LEU A 171 -17.55 5.36 -6.19
CA LEU A 171 -16.61 5.44 -5.08
C LEU A 171 -17.40 5.73 -3.80
N THR A 172 -17.34 4.85 -2.81
CA THR A 172 -18.09 5.01 -1.57
C THR A 172 -17.44 4.27 -0.40
N GLY A 173 -17.60 4.81 0.80
CA GLY A 173 -17.08 4.23 2.04
C GLY A 173 -15.55 4.26 2.15
N GLU A 174 -15.08 3.66 3.23
CA GLU A 174 -13.67 3.56 3.59
C GLU A 174 -13.23 2.10 3.60
N GLY A 175 -12.02 1.83 3.10
CA GLY A 175 -11.44 0.49 3.07
C GLY A 175 -9.96 0.51 2.73
N THR A 176 -9.22 -0.47 3.24
CA THR A 176 -7.75 -0.52 3.10
C THR A 176 -7.31 -1.13 1.76
N ALA A 177 -8.04 -2.13 1.27
CA ALA A 177 -7.68 -2.92 0.09
C ALA A 177 -8.70 -2.86 -1.08
N SER A 178 -9.87 -2.24 -0.90
CA SER A 178 -10.90 -2.19 -1.95
C SER A 178 -10.57 -1.17 -3.04
N PRO A 179 -10.68 -1.50 -4.34
CA PRO A 179 -10.44 -0.56 -5.42
C PRO A 179 -11.50 0.55 -5.51
N THR A 180 -12.66 0.41 -4.88
CA THR A 180 -13.79 1.37 -4.96
C THR A 180 -14.04 2.15 -3.67
N GLN A 181 -13.21 1.95 -2.64
CA GLN A 181 -13.31 2.68 -1.36
C GLN A 181 -12.13 3.62 -1.17
N PHE A 182 -12.33 4.66 -0.37
CA PHE A 182 -11.24 5.56 0.03
C PHE A 182 -10.38 4.88 1.10
N ARG A 183 -9.06 5.09 1.05
CA ARG A 183 -8.20 4.61 2.13
C ARG A 183 -8.49 5.39 3.42
N PRO A 184 -8.36 4.79 4.61
CA PRO A 184 -8.41 5.55 5.85
C PRO A 184 -7.48 6.77 5.83
N GLY A 185 -7.99 7.90 6.33
CA GLY A 185 -7.29 9.18 6.34
C GLY A 185 -7.36 10.01 5.04
N THR A 186 -8.09 9.54 4.01
CA THR A 186 -8.23 10.26 2.74
C THR A 186 -9.04 11.55 2.90
N ALA A 187 -8.43 12.68 2.53
CA ALA A 187 -9.10 13.99 2.42
C ALA A 187 -9.21 14.48 0.96
N PHE A 188 -8.28 14.04 0.09
CA PHE A 188 -8.29 14.37 -1.33
C PHE A 188 -8.02 13.14 -2.18
N ILE A 189 -8.52 13.16 -3.41
CA ILE A 189 -8.17 12.16 -4.43
C ILE A 189 -7.59 12.84 -5.67
N LYS A 190 -6.73 12.10 -6.39
CA LYS A 190 -6.27 12.48 -7.73
C LYS A 190 -6.62 11.36 -8.70
N PRO A 191 -7.42 11.61 -9.75
CA PRO A 191 -7.63 10.64 -10.82
C PRO A 191 -6.29 10.24 -11.46
N ILE A 192 -6.17 8.96 -11.81
CA ILE A 192 -5.00 8.43 -12.51
C ILE A 192 -5.45 7.61 -13.71
N ILE A 193 -4.67 7.69 -14.78
CA ILE A 193 -4.85 6.87 -15.97
C ILE A 193 -3.46 6.29 -16.29
N LEU A 194 -3.41 4.98 -16.51
CA LEU A 194 -2.26 4.30 -17.06
C LEU A 194 -2.70 3.60 -18.35
N THR A 195 -2.30 4.14 -19.49
CA THR A 195 -2.60 3.55 -20.79
C THR A 195 -1.45 2.66 -21.27
N ASN A 196 -1.75 1.78 -22.22
CA ASN A 196 -0.75 1.02 -22.97
C ASN A 196 0.26 0.23 -22.10
N ARG A 197 -0.22 -0.36 -20.99
CA ARG A 197 0.64 -1.17 -20.11
C ARG A 197 0.73 -2.59 -20.65
N GLN A 198 1.92 -2.98 -21.07
CA GLN A 198 2.20 -4.34 -21.53
C GLN A 198 2.19 -5.34 -20.37
N PRO A 199 1.76 -6.59 -20.62
CA PRO A 199 2.11 -7.69 -19.73
C PRO A 199 3.65 -7.81 -19.66
N ALA A 200 4.18 -8.24 -18.52
CA ALA A 200 5.62 -8.39 -18.34
C ALA A 200 6.20 -9.31 -19.42
N GLY A 201 7.18 -8.82 -20.20
CA GLY A 201 7.79 -9.56 -21.31
C GLY A 201 7.01 -9.54 -22.64
N GLY A 202 5.92 -8.77 -22.73
CA GLY A 202 5.15 -8.58 -23.98
C GLY A 202 5.85 -7.67 -25.01
N PRO A 203 5.47 -7.76 -26.29
CA PRO A 203 6.00 -6.89 -27.34
C PRO A 203 5.59 -5.43 -27.11
N THR A 204 6.45 -4.50 -27.52
CA THR A 204 6.13 -3.07 -27.39
C THR A 204 5.06 -2.66 -28.39
N ASN A 205 4.00 -1.98 -27.93
CA ASN A 205 3.11 -1.24 -28.82
C ASN A 205 3.89 -0.05 -29.38
N GLN A 206 4.47 -0.25 -30.57
CA GLN A 206 5.12 0.82 -31.32
C GLN A 206 4.01 1.65 -31.97
N ILE A 207 3.75 2.85 -31.45
CA ILE A 207 2.94 3.82 -32.18
C ILE A 207 3.83 4.30 -33.33
N GLN A 208 3.62 3.75 -34.53
CA GLN A 208 4.20 4.32 -35.74
C GLN A 208 3.37 5.54 -36.11
N TRP A 209 4.03 6.69 -36.20
CA TRP A 209 3.47 7.96 -36.68
C TRP A 209 3.97 8.22 -38.10
#